data_AF-A0A1B2CT96-F1
#
_entry.id   AF-A0A1B2CT96-F1
#
_cell.length_a   1.000
_cell.length_b   1.000
_cell.length_c   1.000
_cell.angle_alpha   90.00
_cell.angle_beta   90.00
_cell.angle_gamma   90.00
#
_symmetry.space_group_name_H-M   'P 1'
#
loop_
_entity.id
_entity.type
_entity.pdbx_description
1 polymer ?
#
loop_
_entity_poly.entity_id
_entity_poly.type
_entity_poly.pdbx_seq_one_letter_code
_entity_poly.pdbx_strand_id
1 'polypeptide(L)'
;SDQKLALQNIASMVKPGGILIIDHRNYDYILETGQAPQGKNIYYKSDLKQDISTSVLWVNNKPHMITLDYTLVLPQAEGIQT
;
A
#
# COMPACT_ATOMS: atom_id res chain seq x y z
N SER A 1 4.86 1.19 -21.48
CA SER A 1 4.37 1.37 -20.10
C SER A 1 5.13 0.39 -19.23
N ASP A 2 5.83 0.91 -18.23
CA ASP A 2 6.74 0.14 -17.38
C ASP A 2 5.99 -0.93 -16.58
N GLN A 3 4.73 -0.68 -16.21
CA GLN A 3 3.86 -1.64 -15.54
C GLN A 3 3.65 -2.91 -16.37
N LYS A 4 3.42 -2.77 -17.69
CA LYS A 4 3.23 -3.92 -18.58
C LYS A 4 4.50 -4.75 -18.71
N LEU A 5 5.65 -4.10 -18.83
CA LEU A 5 6.94 -4.77 -18.90
C LEU A 5 7.27 -5.50 -17.59
N ALA A 6 7.02 -4.88 -16.44
CA ALA A 6 7.21 -5.50 -15.14
C ALA A 6 6.34 -6.75 -14.97
N LEU A 7 5.04 -6.68 -15.33
CA LEU A 7 4.13 -7.83 -15.26
C LEU A 7 4.58 -8.97 -16.19
N GLN A 8 5.06 -8.65 -17.39
CA GLN A 8 5.62 -9.66 -18.31
C GLN A 8 6.86 -10.35 -17.72
N ASN A 9 7.77 -9.57 -17.14
CA ASN A 9 8.97 -10.11 -16.50
C ASN A 9 8.61 -11.00 -15.31
N ILE A 10 7.68 -10.59 -14.43
CA ILE A 10 7.22 -11.40 -13.30
C ILE A 10 6.58 -12.71 -13.80
N ALA A 11 5.71 -12.64 -14.83
CA ALA A 11 5.07 -13.82 -15.40
C ALA A 11 6.09 -14.80 -16.02
N SER A 12 7.18 -14.30 -16.61
CA SER A 12 8.24 -15.14 -17.21
C SER A 12 8.97 -16.02 -16.19
N MET A 13 8.94 -15.66 -14.91
CA MET A 13 9.55 -16.45 -13.83
C MET A 13 8.67 -17.62 -13.38
N VAL A 14 7.41 -17.68 -13.81
CA VAL A 14 6.50 -18.76 -13.46
C VAL A 14 6.74 -19.93 -14.40
N LYS A 15 7.06 -21.10 -13.84
CA LYS A 15 7.24 -22.33 -14.62
C LYS A 15 5.97 -22.64 -15.44
N PRO A 16 6.09 -23.35 -16.58
CA PRO A 16 4.93 -23.85 -17.30
C PRO A 16 4.00 -24.66 -16.37
N GLY A 17 2.71 -24.33 -16.36
CA GLY A 17 1.72 -24.90 -15.45
C GLY A 17 1.75 -24.36 -14.00
N GLY A 18 2.60 -23.38 -13.70
CA GLY A 18 2.62 -22.67 -12.42
C GLY A 18 1.51 -21.60 -12.31
N ILE A 19 1.38 -21.03 -11.11
CA ILE A 19 0.35 -20.03 -10.80
C ILE A 19 1.04 -18.74 -10.32
N LEU A 20 0.63 -17.61 -10.87
CA LEU A 20 0.96 -16.28 -10.37
C LEU A 20 -0.19 -15.76 -9.52
N ILE A 21 0.08 -15.41 -8.26
CA ILE A 21 -0.88 -14.74 -7.37
C ILE A 21 -0.34 -13.34 -7.11
N ILE A 22 -1.12 -12.32 -7.48
CA ILE A 22 -0.78 -10.91 -7.35
C ILE A 22 -1.98 -10.17 -6.77
N ASP A 23 -1.73 -9.20 -5.90
CA ASP A 23 -2.76 -8.38 -5.26
C ASP A 23 -2.41 -6.88 -5.36
N HIS A 24 -3.41 -6.03 -5.15
CA HIS A 24 -3.27 -4.61 -4.90
C HIS A 24 -4.37 -4.15 -3.93
N ARG A 25 -4.18 -3.00 -3.27
CA ARG A 25 -5.25 -2.39 -2.46
C ARG A 25 -6.47 -2.07 -3.31
N ASN A 26 -7.65 -2.07 -2.70
CA ASN A 26 -8.87 -1.57 -3.34
C ASN A 26 -8.76 -0.05 -3.55
N TYR A 27 -8.18 0.35 -4.69
CA TYR A 27 -8.02 1.75 -5.05
C TYR A 27 -9.33 2.40 -5.48
N ASP A 28 -10.33 1.65 -5.94
CA ASP A 28 -11.66 2.19 -6.24
C ASP A 28 -12.28 2.84 -5.00
N TYR A 29 -12.27 2.14 -3.86
CA TYR A 29 -12.74 2.68 -2.58
C TYR A 29 -11.92 3.90 -2.13
N ILE A 30 -10.59 3.86 -2.28
CA ILE A 30 -9.72 4.97 -1.87
C ILE A 30 -9.97 6.20 -2.75
N LEU A 31 -10.17 6.02 -4.05
CA LEU A 31 -10.45 7.10 -4.99
C LEU A 31 -11.84 7.71 -4.75
N GLU A 32 -12.84 6.89 -4.39
CA GLU A 32 -14.19 7.36 -4.07
C GLU A 32 -14.23 8.12 -2.74
N THR A 33 -13.55 7.62 -1.71
CA THR A 33 -13.63 8.17 -0.34
C THR A 33 -12.54 9.19 -0.02
N GLY A 34 -11.45 9.21 -0.80
CA GLY A 34 -10.24 9.96 -0.48
C GLY A 34 -9.47 9.41 0.72
N GLN A 35 -9.82 8.24 1.26
CA GLN A 35 -9.25 7.72 2.49
C GLN A 35 -8.72 6.29 2.34
N ALA A 36 -7.44 6.09 2.68
CA ALA A 36 -6.90 4.75 2.85
C ALA A 36 -7.39 4.12 4.17
N PRO A 37 -7.77 2.83 4.16
CA PRO A 37 -8.28 2.17 5.36
C PRO A 37 -7.20 1.99 6.42
N GLN A 38 -7.42 2.55 7.61
CA GLN A 38 -6.55 2.39 8.78
C GLN A 38 -6.77 1.01 9.43
N GLY A 39 -5.68 0.32 9.83
CA GLY A 39 -5.74 -0.93 10.58
C GLY A 39 -6.30 -2.16 9.85
N LYS A 40 -6.62 -2.07 8.54
CA LYS A 40 -7.20 -3.17 7.74
C LYS A 40 -6.17 -3.93 6.88
N ASN A 41 -5.01 -4.26 7.44
CA ASN A 41 -4.06 -5.13 6.74
C ASN A 41 -4.42 -6.60 7.04
N ILE A 42 -4.75 -7.37 6.00
CA ILE A 42 -5.14 -8.78 6.11
C ILE A 42 -3.93 -9.73 6.20
N TYR A 43 -2.75 -9.25 5.83
CA TYR A 43 -1.51 -10.05 5.82
C TYR A 43 -0.80 -10.00 7.17
N TYR A 44 -0.79 -8.83 7.81
CA TYR A 44 -0.05 -8.61 9.05
C TYR A 44 -0.88 -7.74 9.99
N LYS A 45 -1.03 -8.20 11.23
CA LYS A 45 -1.64 -7.43 12.31
C LYS A 45 -0.58 -6.53 12.94
N SER A 46 -0.71 -5.22 12.75
CA SER A 46 0.15 -4.23 13.41
C SER A 46 -0.53 -3.75 14.70
N ASP A 47 0.21 -3.79 15.81
CA ASP A 47 -0.22 -3.20 17.09
C ASP A 47 0.24 -1.73 17.23
N LEU A 48 1.04 -1.23 16.29
CA LEU A 48 1.46 0.18 16.27
C LEU A 48 0.27 1.07 15.90
N LYS A 49 0.02 2.08 16.74
CA LYS A 49 -0.91 3.16 16.39
C LYS A 49 -0.29 3.96 15.26
N GLN A 50 -1.01 3.99 14.14
CA GLN A 50 -0.64 4.76 12.96
C GLN A 50 -1.81 5.64 12.56
N ASP A 51 -1.50 6.88 12.21
CA ASP A 51 -2.40 7.71 11.44
C ASP A 51 -1.92 7.75 9.98
N ILE A 52 -2.87 7.73 9.05
CA ILE A 52 -2.59 7.73 7.62
C ILE A 52 -3.35 8.91 6.99
N SER A 53 -2.59 9.90 6.54
CA SER A 53 -3.10 10.96 5.67
C SER A 53 -3.01 10.52 4.21
N THR A 54 -4.11 10.66 3.46
CA THR A 54 -4.23 10.21 2.07
C THR A 54 -4.37 11.40 1.13
N SER A 55 -3.48 11.51 0.16
CA SER A 55 -3.52 12.53 -0.90
C SER A 55 -3.71 11.87 -2.26
N VAL A 56 -4.69 12.32 -3.04
CA VAL A 56 -4.96 11.81 -4.39
C VAL A 56 -4.64 12.87 -5.42
N LEU A 57 -3.67 12.60 -6.28
CA LEU A 57 -3.30 13.46 -7.40
C LEU A 57 -4.07 13.06 -8.66
N TRP A 58 -4.80 14.03 -9.20
CA TRP A 58 -5.52 13.92 -10.48
C TRP A 58 -4.79 14.74 -11.55
N VAL A 59 -4.60 14.14 -12.73
CA VAL A 59 -4.01 14.82 -13.90
C VAL A 59 -4.98 14.68 -15.05
N ASN A 60 -5.47 15.81 -15.57
CA ASN A 60 -6.47 15.84 -16.66
C ASN A 60 -7.70 14.97 -16.35
N ASN A 61 -8.24 15.10 -15.14
CA ASN A 61 -9.39 14.34 -14.65
C ASN A 61 -9.19 12.82 -14.63
N LYS A 62 -7.94 12.35 -14.57
CA LYS A 62 -7.59 10.94 -14.39
C LYS A 62 -6.75 10.77 -13.11
N PRO A 63 -7.05 9.78 -12.26
CA PRO A 63 -6.25 9.52 -11.08
C PRO A 63 -4.84 9.08 -11.51
N HIS A 64 -3.83 9.72 -10.95
CA HIS A 64 -2.44 9.51 -11.37
C HIS A 64 -1.59 8.91 -10.26
N MET A 65 -1.77 9.37 -9.02
CA MET A 65 -0.98 8.92 -7.88
C MET A 65 -1.78 9.05 -6.58
N ILE A 66 -1.58 8.09 -5.68
CA ILE A 66 -2.06 8.17 -4.30
C ILE A 66 -0.83 8.18 -3.41
N THR A 67 -0.69 9.23 -2.60
CA THR A 67 0.39 9.38 -1.62
C THR A 67 -0.18 9.16 -0.22
N LEU A 68 0.50 8.32 0.56
CA LEU A 68 0.11 8.00 1.93
C LEU A 68 1.21 8.48 2.87
N ASP A 69 0.88 9.44 3.72
CA ASP A 69 1.75 9.95 4.76
C ASP A 69 1.43 9.23 6.07
N TYR A 70 2.39 8.44 6.56
CA TYR A 70 2.23 7.63 7.77
C TYR A 70 2.85 8.35 8.97
N THR A 71 2.03 8.59 10.00
CA THR A 71 2.50 9.05 11.31
C THR A 71 2.43 7.88 12.28
N LEU A 72 3.58 7.41 12.74
CA LEU A 72 3.69 6.26 13.65
C LEU A 72 3.95 6.73 15.07
N VAL A 73 3.19 6.20 16.03
CA VAL A 73 3.50 6.36 17.46
C VAL A 73 4.37 5.19 17.89
N LEU A 74 5.64 5.49 18.16
CA LEU A 74 6.59 4.49 18.66
C LEU A 74 6.41 4.29 20.17
N PRO A 75 6.48 3.05 20.68
CA PRO A 75 6.58 2.80 22.11
C PRO A 75 7.82 3.51 22.67
N GLN A 76 7.69 4.19 23.82
CA GLN A 76 8.86 4.69 24.54
C GLN A 76 9.68 3.49 25.02
N ALA A 77 10.99 3.52 24.79
CA ALA A 77 11.88 2.52 25.35
C ALA A 77 11.84 2.63 26.87
N GLU A 78 11.38 1.58 27.55
CA GLU A 78 11.44 1.52 29.00
C GLU A 78 12.91 1.35 29.42
N GLY A 79 13.49 2.41 30.00
CA GLY A 79 14.67 2.33 30.85
C GLY A 79 16.04 2.39 30.17
N ILE A 80 16.56 3.59 29.96
CA ILE A 80 17.98 3.87 30.26
C ILE A 80 17.97 5.06 31.24
N GLN A 81 17.97 4.74 32.53
CA GLN A 81 18.36 5.70 33.56
C GLN A 81 19.88 5.87 33.45
N THR A 82 20.34 7.05 33.03
CA THR A 82 21.73 7.50 33.21
C THR A 82 21.91 8.09 34.59
#